data_AF-A0A5B9Q9Y0-F1
#
_entry.id   AF-A0A5B9Q9Y0-F1
#
_cell.length_a   1.000
_cell.length_b   1.000
_cell.length_c   1.000
_cell.angle_alpha   90.00
_cell.angle_beta   90.00
_cell.angle_gamma   90.00
#
_symmetry.space_group_name_H-M   'P 1'
#
loop_
_entity.id
_entity.type
_entity.pdbx_description
1 polymer ?
#
loop_
_entity_poly.entity_id
_entity_poly.type
_entity_poly.pdbx_seq_one_letter_code
_entity_poly.pdbx_strand_id
1 'polypeptide(L)' 'MGEKASAFTKGGCGCLLAFAGFAVIALLLGGSAHIDIGGAILLFLIGGLLGLLILWIYNKGKNDRGGP' A
#
# COMPACT_ATOMS: atom_id res chain seq x y z
N MET A 1 9.74 -17.01 3.29
CA MET A 1 8.87 -16.15 4.12
C MET A 1 9.12 -14.65 3.91
N GLY A 2 10.33 -14.20 3.53
CA GLY A 2 10.66 -12.77 3.42
C GLY A 2 9.93 -11.98 2.31
N GLU A 3 9.72 -12.53 1.11
CA GLU A 3 9.13 -11.77 -0.01
C GLU A 3 7.68 -11.32 0.23
N LYS A 4 6.84 -12.21 0.79
CA LYS A 4 5.43 -11.89 1.06
C LYS A 4 5.30 -10.81 2.15
N ALA A 5 6.11 -10.89 3.20
CA ALA A 5 6.17 -9.89 4.25
C ALA A 5 6.69 -8.55 3.70
N SER A 6 7.75 -8.58 2.89
CA SER A 6 8.30 -7.38 2.26
C SER A 6 7.29 -6.69 1.33
N ALA A 7 6.56 -7.46 0.50
CA ALA A 7 5.54 -6.91 -0.38
C ALA A 7 4.35 -6.29 0.38
N PHE A 8 3.91 -6.94 1.47
CA PHE A 8 2.87 -6.39 2.34
C PHE A 8 3.30 -5.07 2.98
N THR A 9 4.50 -5.03 3.61
CA THR A 9 5.00 -3.81 4.24
C THR A 9 5.23 -2.69 3.22
N LYS A 10 5.77 -3.01 2.03
CA LYS A 10 5.98 -2.03 0.97
C LYS A 10 4.66 -1.49 0.41
N GLY A 11 3.64 -2.34 0.26
CA GLY A 11 2.29 -1.93 -0.12
C GLY A 11 1.63 -1.03 0.94
N GLY A 12 1.66 -1.45 2.21
CA GLY A 12 1.09 -0.70 3.33
C GLY A 12 1.75 0.66 3.52
N CYS A 13 3.08 0.72 3.57
CA CYS A 13 3.81 1.99 3.66
C CYS A 13 3.61 2.88 2.42
N GLY A 14 3.51 2.29 1.23
CA GLY A 14 3.24 3.04 -0.01
C GLY A 14 1.89 3.76 0.04
N CYS A 15 0.84 3.08 0.49
CA CYS A 15 -0.48 3.69 0.67
C CYS A 15 -0.48 4.78 1.74
N LEU A 16 0.20 4.57 2.88
CA LEU A 16 0.32 5.59 3.92
C LEU A 16 1.03 6.86 3.40
N LEU A 17 2.12 6.71 2.67
CA LEU A 17 2.85 7.83 2.08
C LEU A 17 2.00 8.59 1.05
N ALA A 18 1.24 7.89 0.21
CA ALA A 18 0.35 8.52 -0.76
C ALA A 18 -0.75 9.34 -0.08
N PHE A 19 -1.42 8.78 0.93
CA PHE A 19 -2.44 9.50 1.70
C PHE A 19 -1.86 10.63 2.55
N ALA A 20 -0.65 10.47 3.08
CA ALA A 20 0.06 11.55 3.73
C ALA A 20 0.34 12.71 2.75
N GLY A 21 0.75 12.39 1.51
CA GLY A 21 0.92 13.39 0.45
C GLY A 21 -0.39 14.15 0.14
N PHE A 22 -1.50 13.44 -0.01
CA PHE A 22 -2.82 14.07 -0.18
C PHE A 22 -3.23 14.92 1.03
N ALA A 23 -2.95 14.47 2.24
CA ALA A 23 -3.22 15.23 3.47
C ALA A 23 -2.40 16.54 3.51
N VAL A 24 -1.13 16.51 3.10
CA VAL A 24 -0.30 17.72 3.00
C VAL A 24 -0.86 18.68 1.95
N ILE A 25 -1.26 18.18 0.77
CA ILE A 25 -1.87 19.02 -0.27
C ILE A 25 -3.17 19.66 0.24
N ALA A 26 -4.03 18.89 0.92
CA ALA A 26 -5.27 19.40 1.50
C ALA A 26 -5.01 20.49 2.56
N LEU A 27 -3.98 20.33 3.38
CA LEU A 27 -3.55 21.34 4.35
C LEU A 27 -3.06 22.63 3.67
N LEU A 28 -2.28 22.51 2.59
CA LEU A 28 -1.78 23.67 1.83
C LEU A 28 -2.90 24.47 1.16
N LEU A 29 -4.01 23.82 0.81
CA LEU A 29 -5.20 24.46 0.25
C LEU A 29 -6.13 25.07 1.32
N GLY A 30 -5.73 25.06 2.60
CA GLY A 30 -6.51 25.61 3.71
C GLY A 30 -7.57 24.65 4.27
N GLY A 31 -7.54 23.38 3.89
CA GLY A 31 -8.38 22.34 4.48
C GLY A 31 -7.85 21.85 5.83
N SER A 32 -8.68 21.10 6.56
CA SER A 32 -8.26 20.37 7.77
C SER A 32 -8.10 18.89 7.45
N ALA A 33 -6.90 18.36 7.69
CA ALA A 33 -6.63 16.93 7.61
C ALA A 33 -6.58 16.34 9.03
N HIS A 34 -7.43 15.35 9.29
CA HIS A 34 -7.40 14.58 10.53
C HIS A 34 -7.15 13.11 10.17
N ILE A 35 -6.00 12.59 10.56
CA ILE A 35 -5.67 11.17 10.40
C ILE A 35 -5.80 10.52 11.77
N ASP A 36 -6.83 9.70 11.92
CA ASP A 36 -7.03 8.87 13.09
C ASP A 36 -6.12 7.63 13.05
N ILE A 37 -5.69 7.15 14.21
CA ILE A 37 -4.85 5.94 14.32
C ILE A 37 -5.58 4.74 13.71
N GLY A 38 -6.90 4.61 13.92
CA GLY A 38 -7.71 3.56 13.31
C GLY A 38 -7.70 3.64 11.79
N GLY A 39 -7.80 4.86 11.23
CA GLY A 39 -7.73 5.09 9.79
C GLY A 39 -6.36 4.73 9.20
N ALA A 40 -5.27 5.08 9.88
CA ALA A 40 -3.91 4.73 9.45
C ALA A 40 -3.68 3.22 9.43
N ILE A 41 -4.16 2.50 10.45
CA ILE A 41 -4.09 1.03 10.51
C ILE A 41 -4.89 0.41 9.36
N LEU A 42 -6.09 0.91 9.09
CA LEU A 42 -6.94 0.41 8.01
C LEU A 42 -6.32 0.66 6.63
N LEU A 43 -5.76 1.85 6.41
CA LEU A 43 -5.01 2.19 5.20
C LEU A 43 -3.79 1.29 4.99
N PHE A 44 -3.04 1.01 6.08
CA PHE A 44 -1.90 0.11 6.02
C PHE A 44 -2.31 -1.32 5.68
N LEU A 45 -3.38 -1.83 6.31
CA LEU A 45 -3.90 -3.17 6.05
C LEU A 45 -4.39 -3.32 4.61
N ILE A 46 -5.19 -2.36 4.10
CA ILE A 46 -5.69 -2.37 2.73
C ILE A 46 -4.54 -2.26 1.73
N GLY A 47 -3.61 -1.32 1.94
CA GLY A 47 -2.44 -1.13 1.08
C GLY A 47 -1.52 -2.36 1.07
N GLY A 48 -1.33 -2.99 2.22
CA GLY A 48 -0.57 -4.22 2.31
C GLY A 48 -1.25 -5.39 1.60
N LEU A 49 -2.58 -5.53 1.75
CA LEU A 49 -3.35 -6.56 1.05
C LEU A 49 -3.26 -6.39 -0.47
N LEU A 50 -3.36 -5.15 -0.97
CA LEU A 50 -3.16 -4.81 -2.38
C LEU A 50 -1.74 -5.15 -2.84
N GLY A 51 -0.71 -4.85 -2.06
CA GLY A 51 0.67 -5.23 -2.37
C GLY A 51 0.86 -6.74 -2.50
N LEU A 52 0.21 -7.51 -1.62
CA LEU A 52 0.20 -8.97 -1.67
C LEU A 52 -0.56 -9.51 -2.90
N LEU A 53 -1.69 -8.89 -3.25
CA LEU A 53 -2.47 -9.22 -4.45
C LEU A 53 -1.66 -8.98 -5.73
N ILE A 54 -0.97 -7.84 -5.83
CA ILE A 54 -0.11 -7.51 -6.97
C ILE A 54 1.03 -8.51 -7.08
N LEU A 55 1.69 -8.84 -5.96
CA LEU A 55 2.75 -9.86 -5.95
C LEU A 55 2.21 -11.23 -6.42
N TRP A 56 1.00 -11.58 -5.98
CA TRP A 56 0.37 -12.83 -6.39
C TRP A 56 0.06 -12.87 -7.89
N ILE A 57 -0.51 -11.79 -8.45
CA ILE A 57 -0.76 -11.67 -9.89
C ILE A 57 0.55 -11.70 -10.67
N TYR A 58 1.59 -11.00 -10.21
CA TYR A 58 2.90 -10.97 -10.84
C TYR A 58 3.51 -12.38 -10.89
N ASN A 59 3.50 -13.09 -9.76
CA ASN A 59 4.02 -14.46 -9.68
C ASN A 59 3.20 -15.44 -10.53
N LYS A 60 1.87 -15.28 -10.56
CA LYS A 60 1.00 -16.09 -11.41
C LYS A 60 1.31 -15.84 -12.89
N GLY A 61 1.44 -14.59 -13.31
CA GLY A 61 1.81 -14.23 -14.68
C GLY A 61 3.21 -14.70 -15.08
N LYS A 62 4.18 -14.72 -14.14
CA LYS A 62 5.51 -15.27 -14.37
C LYS A 62 5.46 -16.77 -14.68
N ASN A 63 4.66 -17.52 -13.91
CA ASN A 63 4.47 -18.96 -14.08
C ASN A 63 3.70 -19.29 -15.37
N ASP A 64 2.65 -18.52 -15.69
CA ASP A 64 1.85 -18.73 -16.91
C ASP A 64 2.61 -18.42 -18.20
N ARG A 65 3.62 -17.52 -18.14
CA ARG A 65 4.50 -17.21 -19.29
C ARG A 65 5.66 -18.20 -19.48
N GLY A 66 5.77 -19.25 -18.67
CA GLY A 66 6.90 -20.19 -18.75
C GLY A 66 8.25 -19.54 -18.43
N GLY A 67 8.26 -18.43 -17.69
CA GLY A 67 9.50 -17.86 -17.17
C GLY A 67 10.07 -18.77 -16.08
N PRO A 68 11.40 -18.89 -15.95
CA PRO A 68 12.06 -19.83 -15.03
C PRO A 68 11.65 -19.64 -13.57
#